data_AF-A0A1B0G9Z2-F1
#
_entry.id   AF-A0A1B0G9Z2-F1
#
_cell.length_a   1.000
_cell.length_b   1.000
_cell.length_c   1.000
_cell.angle_alpha   90.00
_cell.angle_beta   90.00
_cell.angle_gamma   90.00
#
_symmetry.space_group_name_H-M   'P 1'
#
loop_
_entity.id
_entity.type
_entity.pdbx_description
1 polymer ?
#
loop_
_entity_poly.entity_id
_entity_poly.type
_entity_poly.pdbx_seq_one_letter_code
_entity_poly.pdbx_strand_id
1 'polypeptide(L)'
;MTHSRNQAEERDINDLFDDIVLIEENCAAAGYQEGFSIGCKKGNEEGYRLGYEQGLSLGSELAEIYGKIVALQQVQHPEKVRRALNQLREAINKFPRENRRDADIIGSLENIRLLYKKLCVMLCSVQPSQPSAKLNKRLDTVLAFLEPYWEWVNCHMVNFLTDNTWQTYVPAALQKEVLDVSRLAACIETIFWSEDIQKSSLEYPECYKFVKLTQQHSLYSFDDILLTLDKFREINNIETNNHLNVKEFMSFKKKHEVEMTVNLIHGLLKSESKDEVFIIDAGDGKGYLSSRLALEYGYKVLGIDSNQSNTESALKRNRKLQKAWLSLKERAELQGLELASKKEKRKTRKGITPKTTSNYKTTSRFITNDLVLSHLLKEHFPDANCTSSICLTGLHTCGNLASTCLRVYHSQPECKFLCNIGCCYHLIKEMYSNRESFANMEIMNQQTEPGFPMSQYLQEKQIQLGRNARMLAAQSLERVLAAKEMPSPSLFYRALLEAAIREADLHFKENIQIGKVKNYRNFEEYATECLKKYPFLPIKTERVKYIQQKYQHSCRYLELFYMLRLCFSPVLETVILLDRLLYLHELNYTQSYLIPLFDPIISPRHYAIISIKNKR
;
A
#
# COMPACT_ATOMS: atom_id res chain seq x y z
N MET A 1 41.79 71.91 6.44
CA MET A 1 42.83 70.97 6.90
C MET A 1 42.32 70.26 8.15
N THR A 2 41.93 68.99 8.01
CA THR A 2 42.11 67.93 9.01
C THR A 2 41.69 66.63 8.33
N HIS A 3 42.68 65.82 7.97
CA HIS A 3 42.52 64.52 7.33
C HIS A 3 41.87 63.52 8.29
N SER A 4 40.67 63.06 7.94
CA SER A 4 40.11 61.80 8.44
C SER A 4 40.79 60.66 7.68
N ARG A 5 41.90 60.15 8.23
CA ARG A 5 42.59 58.94 7.75
C ARG A 5 41.63 57.76 7.82
N ASN A 6 41.35 57.15 6.66
CA ASN A 6 40.88 55.77 6.57
C ASN A 6 41.91 54.86 7.27
N GLN A 7 41.61 54.41 8.49
CA GLN A 7 42.23 53.23 9.07
C GLN A 7 41.57 52.02 8.40
N ALA A 8 42.08 51.62 7.25
CA ALA A 8 42.02 50.21 6.89
C ALA A 8 42.96 49.52 7.88
N GLU A 9 42.41 48.74 8.81
CA GLU A 9 43.21 47.83 9.63
C GLU A 9 44.00 46.94 8.65
N GLU A 10 45.33 47.14 8.61
CA GLU A 10 46.25 46.21 7.96
C GLU A 10 46.07 44.88 8.70
N ARG A 11 45.30 43.95 8.10
CA ARG A 11 45.21 42.59 8.59
C ARG A 11 46.61 42.00 8.62
N ASP A 12 46.96 41.35 9.72
CA ASP A 12 48.24 40.65 9.82
C ASP A 12 48.31 39.64 8.66
N ILE A 13 49.48 39.51 8.04
CA ILE A 13 49.71 38.50 7.01
C ILE A 13 49.43 37.09 7.56
N ASN A 14 49.66 36.89 8.86
CA ASN A 14 49.33 35.64 9.56
C ASN A 14 47.82 35.41 9.64
N ASP A 15 47.00 36.45 9.87
CA ASP A 15 45.53 36.33 9.82
C ASP A 15 45.05 35.93 8.41
N LEU A 16 45.73 36.43 7.37
CA LEU A 16 45.43 36.07 5.99
C LEU A 16 45.81 34.61 5.68
N PHE A 17 46.94 34.14 6.24
CA PHE A 17 47.35 32.74 6.13
C PHE A 17 46.43 31.82 6.94
N ASP A 18 45.99 32.23 8.12
CA ASP A 18 45.03 31.48 8.94
C ASP A 18 43.66 31.42 8.25
N ASP A 19 43.19 32.51 7.63
CA ASP A 19 41.97 32.51 6.82
C ASP A 19 42.06 31.55 5.61
N ILE A 20 43.24 31.39 5.01
CA ILE A 20 43.50 30.46 3.89
C ILE A 20 43.61 29.01 4.40
N VAL A 21 44.30 28.78 5.52
CA VAL A 21 44.49 27.44 6.12
C VAL A 21 43.17 26.91 6.68
N LEU A 22 42.38 27.78 7.30
CA LEU A 22 41.07 27.46 7.90
C LEU A 22 39.92 27.75 6.93
N ILE A 23 40.19 27.95 5.64
CA ILE A 23 39.16 28.36 4.67
C ILE A 23 38.01 27.34 4.59
N GLU A 24 38.32 26.05 4.67
CA GLU A 24 37.31 24.99 4.69
C GLU A 24 36.46 25.04 5.97
N GLU A 25 37.07 25.30 7.12
CA GLU A 25 36.40 25.39 8.42
C GLU A 25 35.57 26.67 8.55
N ASN A 26 36.06 27.78 8.03
CA ASN A 26 35.36 29.07 7.95
C ASN A 26 34.17 29.00 7.00
N CYS A 27 34.33 28.38 5.82
CA CYS A 27 33.22 28.10 4.91
C CYS A 27 32.20 27.15 5.54
N ALA A 28 32.64 26.13 6.27
CA ALA A 28 31.75 25.21 6.98
C ALA A 28 30.98 25.91 8.10
N ALA A 29 31.62 26.79 8.88
CA ALA A 29 30.99 27.56 9.94
C ALA A 29 29.99 28.58 9.41
N ALA A 30 30.34 29.29 8.33
CA ALA A 30 29.44 30.21 7.63
C ALA A 30 28.23 29.47 7.04
N GLY A 31 28.46 28.33 6.39
CA GLY A 31 27.40 27.47 5.86
C GLY A 31 26.50 26.88 6.96
N TYR A 32 27.06 26.55 8.13
CA TYR A 32 26.28 26.12 9.30
C TYR A 32 25.41 27.25 9.84
N GLN A 33 25.93 28.47 10.01
CA GLN A 33 25.15 29.61 10.49
C GLN A 33 24.05 30.01 9.50
N GLU A 34 24.36 30.03 8.20
CA GLU A 34 23.38 30.28 7.15
C GLU A 34 22.29 29.18 7.15
N GLY A 35 22.70 27.91 7.17
CA GLY A 35 21.81 26.76 7.23
C GLY A 35 20.93 26.75 8.48
N PHE A 36 21.47 27.11 9.64
CA PHE A 36 20.74 27.23 10.90
C PHE A 36 19.71 28.38 10.86
N SER A 37 20.09 29.54 10.31
CA SER A 37 19.19 30.69 10.14
C SER A 37 18.04 30.38 9.18
N ILE A 38 18.33 29.73 8.05
CA ILE A 38 17.33 29.26 7.09
C ILE A 38 16.44 28.19 7.74
N GLY A 39 17.03 27.25 8.49
CA GLY A 39 16.31 26.20 9.20
C GLY A 39 15.35 26.74 10.26
N CYS A 40 15.76 27.74 11.04
CA CYS A 40 14.92 28.41 12.03
C CYS A 40 13.74 29.16 11.39
N LYS A 41 13.98 29.89 10.29
CA LYS A 41 12.91 30.57 9.55
C LYS A 41 11.89 29.58 8.98
N LYS A 42 12.38 28.52 8.31
CA LYS A 42 11.53 27.46 7.76
C LYS A 42 10.77 26.70 8.86
N GLY A 43 11.42 26.41 9.99
CA GLY A 43 10.79 25.72 11.12
C GLY A 43 9.68 26.54 11.78
N ASN A 44 9.81 27.88 11.81
CA ASN A 44 8.75 28.75 12.30
C ASN A 44 7.55 28.81 11.34
N GLU A 45 7.79 28.90 10.03
CA GLU A 45 6.74 28.84 9.01
C GLU A 45 6.03 27.47 9.02
N GLU A 46 6.80 26.39 9.12
CA GLU A 46 6.29 25.02 9.22
C GLU A 46 5.48 24.82 10.51
N GLY A 47 5.96 25.30 11.65
CA GLY A 47 5.26 25.23 12.92
C GLY A 47 3.96 26.03 12.91
N TYR A 48 3.93 27.21 12.29
CA TYR A 48 2.71 27.99 12.10
C TYR A 48 1.71 27.27 11.19
N ARG A 49 2.16 26.78 10.03
CA ARG A 49 1.32 26.03 9.08
C ARG A 49 0.73 24.79 9.73
N LEU A 50 1.55 23.99 10.42
CA LEU A 50 1.11 22.81 11.13
C LEU A 50 0.10 23.15 12.23
N GLY A 51 0.36 24.19 13.03
CA GLY A 51 -0.58 24.64 14.07
C GLY A 51 -1.92 25.09 13.50
N TYR A 52 -1.91 25.80 12.36
CA TYR A 52 -3.11 26.25 11.66
C TYR A 52 -3.92 25.07 11.08
N GLU A 53 -3.25 24.14 10.39
CA GLU A 53 -3.87 22.94 9.83
C GLU A 53 -4.47 22.05 10.93
N GLN A 54 -3.76 21.86 12.04
CA GLN A 54 -4.26 21.11 13.20
C GLN A 54 -5.47 21.81 13.84
N GLY A 55 -5.44 23.14 13.97
CA GLY A 55 -6.58 23.92 14.46
C GLY A 55 -7.82 23.78 13.58
N LEU A 56 -7.67 23.83 12.25
CA LEU A 56 -8.76 23.59 11.30
C LEU A 56 -9.33 22.18 11.41
N SER A 57 -8.45 21.18 11.48
CA SER A 57 -8.83 19.78 11.63
C SER A 57 -9.66 19.53 12.90
N LEU A 58 -9.19 20.07 14.04
CA LEU A 58 -9.90 19.99 15.33
C LEU A 58 -11.25 20.72 15.28
N GLY A 59 -11.29 21.91 14.69
CA GLY A 59 -12.53 22.66 14.52
C GLY A 59 -13.57 21.91 13.70
N SER A 60 -13.14 21.26 12.62
CA SER A 60 -13.98 20.41 11.78
C SER A 60 -14.54 19.20 12.55
N GLU A 61 -13.69 18.49 13.28
CA GLU A 61 -14.09 17.35 14.11
C GLU A 61 -15.14 17.74 15.15
N LEU A 62 -14.91 18.83 15.89
CA LEU A 62 -15.84 19.31 16.91
C LEU A 62 -17.17 19.79 16.31
N ALA A 63 -17.13 20.45 15.15
CA ALA A 63 -18.32 20.90 14.44
C ALA A 63 -19.17 19.71 13.94
N GLU A 64 -18.54 18.66 13.42
CA GLU A 64 -19.23 17.44 12.98
C GLU A 64 -19.93 16.75 14.16
N ILE A 65 -19.22 16.57 15.28
CA ILE A 65 -19.78 15.97 16.50
C ILE A 65 -20.95 16.82 17.01
N TYR A 66 -20.78 18.15 17.05
CA TYR A 66 -21.82 19.07 17.49
C TYR A 66 -23.07 19.00 16.61
N GLY A 67 -22.89 18.98 15.28
CA GLY A 67 -24.00 18.83 14.32
C GLY A 67 -24.81 17.56 14.55
N LYS A 68 -24.13 16.43 14.80
CA LYS A 68 -24.78 15.15 15.13
C LYS A 68 -25.57 15.22 16.43
N ILE A 69 -25.01 15.85 17.48
CA ILE A 69 -25.70 16.02 18.77
C ILE A 69 -26.98 16.84 18.59
N VAL A 70 -26.90 17.97 17.87
CA VAL A 70 -28.06 18.84 17.64
C VAL A 70 -29.16 18.11 16.88
N ALA A 71 -28.80 17.31 15.88
CA ALA A 71 -29.74 16.49 15.13
C ALA A 71 -30.39 15.40 16.02
N LEU A 72 -29.59 14.68 16.82
CA LEU A 72 -30.10 13.64 17.73
C LEU A 72 -30.99 14.21 18.84
N GLN A 73 -30.74 15.45 19.28
CA GLN A 73 -31.60 16.13 20.24
C GLN A 73 -33.00 16.47 19.70
N GLN A 74 -33.24 16.40 18.38
CA GLN A 74 -34.58 16.57 17.79
C GLN A 74 -35.44 15.32 17.90
N VAL A 75 -34.86 14.17 18.28
CA VAL A 75 -35.54 12.87 18.34
C VAL A 75 -35.71 12.45 19.80
N GLN A 76 -36.80 11.75 20.11
CA GLN A 76 -37.04 11.25 21.47
C GLN A 76 -36.11 10.07 21.78
N HIS A 77 -35.38 10.18 22.89
CA HIS A 77 -34.43 9.16 23.35
C HIS A 77 -34.65 8.80 24.82
N PRO A 78 -34.23 7.62 25.28
CA PRO A 78 -34.21 7.26 26.70
C PRO A 78 -33.43 8.30 27.52
N GLU A 79 -33.83 8.50 28.78
CA GLU A 79 -33.28 9.57 29.63
C GLU A 79 -31.74 9.51 29.75
N LYS A 80 -31.18 8.29 29.80
CA LYS A 80 -29.73 8.04 29.84
C LYS A 80 -28.99 8.61 28.61
N VAL A 81 -29.54 8.44 27.42
CA VAL A 81 -28.97 8.97 26.15
C VAL A 81 -29.10 10.49 26.12
N ARG A 82 -30.24 11.03 26.56
CA ARG A 82 -30.47 12.48 26.63
C ARG A 82 -29.48 13.17 27.57
N ARG A 83 -29.17 12.57 28.73
CA ARG A 83 -28.14 13.08 29.65
C ARG A 83 -26.74 13.06 29.01
N ALA A 84 -26.39 11.99 28.29
CA ALA A 84 -25.12 11.89 27.58
C ALA A 84 -24.98 12.91 26.43
N LEU A 85 -26.05 13.15 25.66
CA LEU A 85 -26.09 14.20 24.63
C LEU A 85 -25.83 15.59 25.22
N ASN A 86 -26.47 15.92 26.35
CA ASN A 86 -26.27 17.20 27.03
C ASN A 86 -24.85 17.36 27.57
N GLN A 87 -24.31 16.31 28.21
CA GLN A 87 -22.95 16.33 28.75
C GLN A 87 -21.90 16.55 27.64
N LEU A 88 -22.07 15.88 26.50
CA LEU A 88 -21.17 16.04 25.36
C LEU A 88 -21.27 17.44 24.74
N ARG A 89 -22.49 17.98 24.62
CA ARG A 89 -22.70 19.34 24.12
C ARG A 89 -22.04 20.39 25.01
N GLU A 90 -22.14 20.24 26.32
CA GLU A 90 -21.48 21.12 27.28
C GLU A 90 -19.95 21.04 27.20
N ALA A 91 -19.40 19.84 27.02
CA ALA A 91 -17.96 19.65 26.87
C ALA A 91 -17.42 20.37 25.63
N ILE A 92 -18.14 20.29 24.50
CA ILE A 92 -17.78 21.00 23.26
C ILE A 92 -17.93 22.52 23.44
N ASN A 93 -19.00 22.99 24.09
CA ASN A 93 -19.20 24.42 24.34
C ASN A 93 -18.12 25.04 25.24
N LYS A 94 -17.55 24.25 26.17
CA LYS A 94 -16.46 24.67 27.06
C LYS A 94 -15.08 24.50 26.43
N PHE A 95 -14.98 23.92 25.23
CA PHE A 95 -13.70 23.71 24.56
C PHE A 95 -13.04 25.08 24.23
N PRO A 96 -11.74 25.26 24.53
CA PRO A 96 -11.03 26.51 24.25
C PRO A 96 -11.09 26.89 22.77
N ARG A 97 -11.44 28.14 22.47
CA ARG A 97 -11.45 28.67 21.09
C ARG A 97 -10.12 29.26 20.63
N GLU A 98 -9.20 29.42 21.57
CA GLU A 98 -7.88 30.01 21.34
C GLU A 98 -6.82 29.10 21.96
N ASN A 99 -5.63 29.04 21.33
CA ASN A 99 -4.51 28.23 21.79
C ASN A 99 -3.79 28.91 22.97
N ARG A 100 -4.42 28.86 24.15
CA ARG A 100 -3.86 29.40 25.38
C ARG A 100 -2.93 28.39 26.05
N ARG A 101 -1.78 28.87 26.55
CA ARG A 101 -0.74 28.03 27.18
C ARG A 101 -1.18 27.36 28.49
N ASP A 102 -2.21 27.89 29.14
CA ASP A 102 -2.77 27.40 30.40
C ASP A 102 -4.00 26.48 30.23
N ALA A 103 -4.47 26.31 28.99
CA ALA A 103 -5.61 25.46 28.68
C ALA A 103 -5.15 24.04 28.31
N ASP A 104 -5.72 23.03 28.97
CA ASP A 104 -5.51 21.62 28.60
C ASP A 104 -6.39 21.24 27.40
N ILE A 105 -5.95 21.68 26.22
CA ILE A 105 -6.62 21.43 24.94
C ILE A 105 -6.65 19.92 24.64
N ILE A 106 -5.55 19.22 24.94
CA ILE A 106 -5.41 17.79 24.67
C ILE A 106 -6.38 17.00 25.56
N GLY A 107 -6.35 17.20 26.87
CA GLY A 107 -7.25 16.51 27.79
C GLY A 107 -8.73 16.85 27.55
N SER A 108 -9.04 18.10 27.19
CA SER A 108 -10.40 18.50 26.83
C SER A 108 -10.91 17.77 25.58
N LEU A 109 -10.06 17.64 24.56
CA LEU A 109 -10.37 16.93 23.32
C LEU A 109 -10.56 15.43 23.56
N GLU A 110 -9.66 14.81 24.32
CA GLU A 110 -9.74 13.39 24.69
C GLU A 110 -11.03 13.08 25.45
N ASN A 111 -11.42 13.95 26.38
CA ASN A 111 -12.69 13.83 27.10
C ASN A 111 -13.90 13.92 26.16
N ILE A 112 -13.91 14.86 25.21
CA ILE A 112 -14.98 14.98 24.21
C ILE A 112 -15.06 13.70 23.36
N ARG A 113 -13.93 13.19 22.86
CA ARG A 113 -13.87 11.94 22.09
C ARG A 113 -14.37 10.75 22.90
N LEU A 114 -14.00 10.66 24.18
CA LEU A 114 -14.45 9.60 25.08
C LEU A 114 -15.97 9.66 25.32
N LEU A 115 -16.51 10.84 25.59
CA LEU A 115 -17.94 11.06 25.76
C LEU A 115 -18.72 10.73 24.49
N TYR A 116 -18.20 11.11 23.31
CA TYR A 116 -18.79 10.78 22.02
C TYR A 116 -18.77 9.27 21.75
N LYS A 117 -17.66 8.59 22.04
CA LYS A 117 -17.56 7.12 21.94
C LYS A 117 -18.58 6.41 22.84
N LYS A 118 -18.73 6.87 24.08
CA LYS A 118 -19.76 6.37 25.02
C LYS A 118 -21.17 6.59 24.47
N LEU A 119 -21.45 7.77 23.92
CA LEU A 119 -22.75 8.07 23.30
C LEU A 119 -23.03 7.16 22.11
N CYS A 120 -22.06 6.93 21.22
CA CYS A 120 -22.20 6.02 20.08
C CYS A 120 -22.56 4.60 20.54
N VAL A 121 -21.92 4.08 21.59
CA VAL A 121 -22.25 2.77 22.18
C VAL A 121 -23.69 2.73 22.73
N MET A 122 -24.13 3.81 23.39
CA MET A 122 -25.50 3.92 23.90
C MET A 122 -26.55 4.04 22.78
N LEU A 123 -26.20 4.63 21.64
CA LEU A 123 -27.06 4.70 20.46
C LEU A 123 -27.10 3.36 19.72
N CYS A 124 -25.96 2.64 19.63
CA CYS A 124 -25.87 1.30 19.04
C CYS A 124 -26.63 0.22 19.84
N SER A 125 -27.06 0.51 21.08
CA SER A 125 -27.94 -0.38 21.85
C SER A 125 -29.42 -0.27 21.44
N VAL A 126 -29.72 0.58 20.43
CA VAL A 126 -30.97 0.61 19.68
C VAL A 126 -30.64 0.27 18.21
N GLN A 127 -30.65 -1.03 17.90
CA GLN A 127 -30.41 -1.67 16.60
C GLN A 127 -28.99 -1.52 16.01
N PRO A 128 -28.12 -2.56 16.09
CA PRO A 128 -26.88 -2.57 15.32
C PRO A 128 -27.19 -2.83 13.85
N SER A 129 -27.02 -1.83 12.98
CA SER A 129 -26.88 -2.09 11.54
C SER A 129 -25.70 -3.05 11.35
N GLN A 130 -25.92 -4.22 10.76
CA GLN A 130 -24.86 -5.21 10.58
C GLN A 130 -23.66 -4.60 9.82
N PRO A 131 -22.41 -4.86 10.25
CA PRO A 131 -21.20 -4.38 9.55
C PRO A 131 -21.18 -4.67 8.04
N SER A 132 -21.83 -5.75 7.61
CA SER A 132 -22.06 -6.11 6.20
C SER A 132 -22.86 -5.05 5.43
N ALA A 133 -23.91 -4.46 6.01
CA ALA A 133 -24.76 -3.48 5.32
C ALA A 133 -23.98 -2.22 4.90
N LYS A 134 -23.00 -1.81 5.71
CA LYS A 134 -22.11 -0.69 5.43
C LYS A 134 -21.15 -0.98 4.29
N LEU A 135 -20.52 -2.15 4.32
CA LEU A 135 -19.63 -2.62 3.25
C LEU A 135 -20.40 -2.77 1.93
N ASN A 136 -21.61 -3.32 1.96
CA ASN A 136 -22.48 -3.47 0.80
C ASN A 136 -22.78 -2.11 0.17
N LYS A 137 -23.18 -1.12 0.98
CA LYS A 137 -23.44 0.24 0.51
C LYS A 137 -22.22 0.85 -0.19
N ARG A 138 -21.02 0.66 0.38
CA ARG A 138 -19.77 1.20 -0.17
C ARG A 138 -19.38 0.49 -1.46
N LEU A 139 -19.54 -0.82 -1.53
CA LEU A 139 -19.39 -1.59 -2.76
C LEU A 139 -20.35 -1.13 -3.84
N ASP A 140 -21.65 -0.94 -3.53
CA ASP A 140 -22.63 -0.45 -4.51
C ASP A 140 -22.25 0.95 -5.01
N THR A 141 -21.81 1.86 -4.14
CA THR A 141 -21.32 3.19 -4.55
C THR A 141 -20.17 3.07 -5.55
N VAL A 142 -19.16 2.24 -5.25
CA VAL A 142 -17.98 2.08 -6.13
C VAL A 142 -18.35 1.40 -7.45
N LEU A 143 -19.19 0.38 -7.42
CA LEU A 143 -19.63 -0.33 -8.62
C LEU A 143 -20.47 0.57 -9.53
N ALA A 144 -21.41 1.34 -8.97
CA ALA A 144 -22.19 2.32 -9.74
C ALA A 144 -21.31 3.40 -10.37
N PHE A 145 -20.23 3.81 -9.70
CA PHE A 145 -19.25 4.73 -10.29
C PHE A 145 -18.47 4.09 -11.44
N LEU A 146 -18.08 2.81 -11.33
CA LEU A 146 -17.30 2.11 -12.35
C LEU A 146 -18.12 1.70 -13.58
N GLU A 147 -19.43 1.50 -13.44
CA GLU A 147 -20.34 1.04 -14.50
C GLU A 147 -20.16 1.77 -15.84
N PRO A 148 -20.21 3.12 -15.93
CA PRO A 148 -20.01 3.82 -17.20
C PRO A 148 -18.58 3.74 -17.76
N TYR A 149 -17.61 3.34 -16.95
CA TYR A 149 -16.19 3.28 -17.31
C TYR A 149 -15.68 1.85 -17.49
N TRP A 150 -16.56 0.85 -17.44
CA TRP A 150 -16.18 -0.56 -17.37
C TRP A 150 -15.33 -1.02 -18.56
N GLU A 151 -15.75 -0.64 -19.77
CA GLU A 151 -15.00 -0.90 -21.01
C GLU A 151 -13.67 -0.16 -21.04
N TRP A 152 -13.59 1.05 -20.47
CA TRP A 152 -12.35 1.83 -20.40
C TRP A 152 -11.33 1.15 -19.46
N VAL A 153 -11.75 0.74 -18.27
CA VAL A 153 -10.84 0.06 -17.35
C VAL A 153 -10.40 -1.31 -17.87
N ASN A 154 -11.21 -1.95 -18.73
CA ASN A 154 -10.85 -3.22 -19.37
C ASN A 154 -10.23 -3.09 -20.77
N CYS A 155 -10.07 -1.89 -21.32
CA CYS A 155 -9.48 -1.73 -22.65
C CYS A 155 -7.99 -2.17 -22.68
N HIS A 156 -7.54 -2.67 -23.84
CA HIS A 156 -6.14 -3.02 -24.03
C HIS A 156 -5.35 -1.81 -24.53
N MET A 157 -4.42 -1.29 -23.73
CA MET A 157 -3.66 -0.06 -24.02
C MET A 157 -2.87 -0.06 -25.34
N VAL A 158 -2.53 -1.23 -25.89
CA VAL A 158 -1.86 -1.31 -27.21
C VAL A 158 -2.84 -1.02 -28.34
N ASN A 159 -4.14 -1.23 -28.14
CA ASN A 159 -5.14 -0.95 -29.14
C ASN A 159 -5.55 0.53 -29.17
N PHE A 160 -4.83 1.40 -28.46
CA PHE A 160 -5.16 2.82 -28.29
C PHE A 160 -5.51 3.50 -29.62
N LEU A 161 -4.71 3.23 -30.66
CA LEU A 161 -4.88 3.80 -32.00
C LEU A 161 -5.95 3.06 -32.82
N THR A 162 -5.99 1.73 -32.73
CA THR A 162 -6.80 0.88 -33.60
C THR A 162 -8.27 0.81 -33.18
N ASP A 163 -8.53 0.93 -31.88
CA ASP A 163 -9.88 0.96 -31.31
C ASP A 163 -10.35 2.41 -31.02
N ASN A 164 -9.60 3.42 -31.50
CA ASN A 164 -9.91 4.84 -31.33
C ASN A 164 -10.26 5.19 -29.87
N THR A 165 -9.46 4.69 -28.91
CA THR A 165 -9.88 4.58 -27.51
C THR A 165 -10.05 5.93 -26.83
N TRP A 166 -9.30 6.95 -27.28
CA TRP A 166 -9.45 8.31 -26.77
C TRP A 166 -10.87 8.83 -27.00
N GLN A 167 -11.34 8.80 -28.24
CA GLN A 167 -12.66 9.28 -28.62
C GLN A 167 -13.77 8.39 -28.05
N THR A 168 -13.51 7.09 -27.95
CA THR A 168 -14.50 6.10 -27.50
C THR A 168 -14.76 6.17 -26.01
N TYR A 169 -13.70 6.30 -25.19
CA TYR A 169 -13.83 6.12 -23.74
C TYR A 169 -13.68 7.40 -22.92
N VAL A 170 -12.93 8.41 -23.39
CA VAL A 170 -12.74 9.65 -22.64
C VAL A 170 -14.03 10.49 -22.72
N PRO A 171 -14.61 10.94 -21.61
CA PRO A 171 -15.77 11.84 -21.63
C PRO A 171 -15.60 13.05 -22.56
N ALA A 172 -16.63 13.39 -23.33
CA ALA A 172 -16.58 14.49 -24.30
C ALA A 172 -16.21 15.85 -23.69
N ALA A 173 -16.58 16.09 -22.41
CA ALA A 173 -16.20 17.30 -21.68
C ALA A 173 -14.67 17.40 -21.49
N LEU A 174 -14.02 16.29 -21.11
CA LEU A 174 -12.57 16.19 -21.00
C LEU A 174 -11.89 16.37 -22.36
N GLN A 175 -12.42 15.72 -23.41
CA GLN A 175 -11.87 15.87 -24.76
C GLN A 175 -11.88 17.34 -25.24
N LYS A 176 -12.95 18.08 -24.92
CA LYS A 176 -13.08 19.52 -25.26
C LYS A 176 -12.17 20.42 -24.45
N GLU A 177 -11.75 19.99 -23.27
CA GLU A 177 -10.85 20.74 -22.40
C GLU A 177 -9.38 20.69 -22.89
N VAL A 178 -8.99 19.60 -23.55
CA VAL A 178 -7.64 19.36 -24.09
C VAL A 178 -7.66 19.19 -25.62
N LEU A 179 -7.98 20.28 -26.33
CA LEU A 179 -8.19 20.29 -27.79
C LEU A 179 -6.95 20.00 -28.65
N ASP A 180 -5.75 20.24 -28.11
CA ASP A 180 -4.50 20.14 -28.86
C ASP A 180 -3.34 19.58 -28.03
N VAL A 181 -2.24 19.29 -28.73
CA VAL A 181 -1.03 18.68 -28.16
C VAL A 181 -0.39 19.54 -27.05
N SER A 182 -0.46 20.86 -27.15
CA SER A 182 0.09 21.76 -26.13
C SER A 182 -0.75 21.73 -24.86
N ARG A 183 -2.08 21.73 -24.99
CA ARG A 183 -3.01 21.60 -23.87
C ARG A 183 -2.93 20.24 -23.19
N LEU A 184 -2.66 19.16 -23.93
CA LEU A 184 -2.44 17.84 -23.35
C LEU A 184 -1.23 17.80 -22.41
N ALA A 185 -0.09 18.32 -22.85
CA ALA A 185 1.12 18.35 -22.03
C ALA A 185 0.94 19.25 -20.80
N ALA A 186 0.38 20.44 -20.99
CA ALA A 186 0.09 21.36 -19.89
C ALA A 186 -0.96 20.81 -18.91
N CYS A 187 -1.96 20.05 -19.39
CA CYS A 187 -2.91 19.34 -18.53
C CYS A 187 -2.21 18.33 -17.64
N ILE A 188 -1.26 17.54 -18.19
CA ILE A 188 -0.54 16.55 -17.39
C ILE A 188 0.27 17.24 -16.29
N GLU A 189 1.00 18.30 -16.65
CA GLU A 189 1.77 19.12 -15.71
C GLU A 189 0.88 19.71 -14.61
N THR A 190 -0.23 20.35 -14.97
CA THR A 190 -1.11 21.02 -14.02
C THR A 190 -1.88 20.01 -13.15
N ILE A 191 -2.46 18.95 -13.71
CA ILE A 191 -3.34 18.04 -12.96
C ILE A 191 -2.57 16.99 -12.14
N PHE A 192 -1.46 16.47 -12.66
CA PHE A 192 -0.77 15.32 -12.03
C PHE A 192 0.55 15.70 -11.37
N TRP A 193 1.27 16.72 -11.86
CA TRP A 193 2.59 17.08 -11.34
C TRP A 193 2.63 18.33 -10.47
N SER A 194 1.60 19.17 -10.54
CA SER A 194 1.44 20.36 -9.71
C SER A 194 0.67 20.03 -8.44
N GLU A 195 1.05 20.68 -7.34
CA GLU A 195 0.30 20.65 -6.09
C GLU A 195 -0.71 21.82 -5.99
N ASP A 196 -0.76 22.69 -7.00
CA ASP A 196 -1.66 23.85 -7.02
C ASP A 196 -3.09 23.44 -7.40
N ILE A 197 -3.88 23.19 -6.35
CA ILE A 197 -5.29 22.81 -6.47
C ILE A 197 -6.12 23.91 -7.14
N GLN A 198 -5.84 25.18 -6.84
CA GLN A 198 -6.61 26.30 -7.41
C GLN A 198 -6.38 26.38 -8.91
N LYS A 199 -5.13 26.36 -9.33
CA LYS A 199 -4.74 26.33 -10.74
C LYS A 199 -5.34 25.13 -11.46
N SER A 200 -5.27 23.95 -10.86
CA SER A 200 -5.85 22.72 -11.43
C SER A 200 -7.35 22.84 -11.66
N SER A 201 -8.08 23.35 -10.67
CA SER A 201 -9.54 23.51 -10.75
C SER A 201 -10.00 24.60 -11.72
N LEU A 202 -9.15 25.60 -11.99
CA LEU A 202 -9.48 26.74 -12.85
C LEU A 202 -9.09 26.50 -14.31
N GLU A 203 -7.89 25.96 -14.56
CA GLU A 203 -7.36 25.76 -15.93
C GLU A 203 -7.90 24.49 -16.59
N TYR A 204 -8.13 23.43 -15.81
CA TYR A 204 -8.58 22.11 -16.27
C TYR A 204 -9.70 21.56 -15.35
N PRO A 205 -10.84 22.27 -15.20
CA PRO A 205 -11.93 21.91 -14.30
C PRO A 205 -12.49 20.48 -14.49
N GLU A 206 -12.65 20.02 -15.73
CA GLU A 206 -13.20 18.70 -16.02
C GLU A 206 -12.21 17.60 -15.64
N CYS A 207 -10.93 17.73 -16.01
CA CYS A 207 -9.88 16.77 -15.63
C CYS A 207 -9.72 16.72 -14.11
N TYR A 208 -9.68 17.89 -13.46
CA TYR A 208 -9.62 17.99 -12.00
C TYR A 208 -10.82 17.29 -11.35
N LYS A 209 -12.04 17.56 -11.82
CA LYS A 209 -13.27 16.92 -11.33
C LYS A 209 -13.23 15.41 -11.52
N PHE A 210 -12.77 14.92 -12.66
CA PHE A 210 -12.63 13.49 -12.92
C PHE A 210 -11.65 12.83 -11.95
N VAL A 211 -10.46 13.41 -11.75
CA VAL A 211 -9.47 12.89 -10.80
C VAL A 211 -10.03 12.89 -9.38
N LYS A 212 -10.70 13.98 -8.95
CA LYS A 212 -11.34 14.02 -7.62
C LYS A 212 -12.44 12.99 -7.47
N LEU A 213 -13.24 12.75 -8.51
CA LEU A 213 -14.28 11.72 -8.48
C LEU A 213 -13.69 10.32 -8.31
N THR A 214 -12.59 9.99 -8.99
CA THR A 214 -11.90 8.70 -8.77
C THR A 214 -11.34 8.58 -7.35
N GLN A 215 -10.77 9.65 -6.79
CA GLN A 215 -10.25 9.67 -5.42
C GLN A 215 -11.36 9.41 -4.39
N GLN A 216 -12.55 10.00 -4.58
CA GLN A 216 -13.72 9.81 -3.70
C GLN A 216 -14.24 8.37 -3.66
N HIS A 217 -13.99 7.58 -4.72
CA HIS A 217 -14.40 6.18 -4.82
C HIS A 217 -13.25 5.20 -4.52
N SER A 218 -12.10 5.72 -4.07
CA SER A 218 -11.02 4.91 -3.54
C SER A 218 -11.16 4.71 -2.03
N LEU A 219 -10.57 3.62 -1.53
CA LEU A 219 -10.63 3.20 -0.14
C LEU A 219 -10.17 4.27 0.86
N TYR A 220 -9.25 5.16 0.47
CA TYR A 220 -8.81 6.29 1.30
C TYR A 220 -9.94 7.25 1.67
N SER A 221 -11.01 7.32 0.89
CA SER A 221 -12.17 8.17 1.19
C SER A 221 -13.19 7.48 2.12
N PHE A 222 -12.94 6.25 2.53
CA PHE A 222 -13.83 5.44 3.39
C PHE A 222 -13.24 5.31 4.80
N ASP A 223 -13.12 6.44 5.51
CA ASP A 223 -12.64 6.51 6.91
C ASP A 223 -13.44 5.64 7.89
N ASP A 224 -14.64 5.27 7.48
CA ASP A 224 -15.56 4.44 8.21
C ASP A 224 -15.25 2.94 8.05
N ILE A 225 -14.43 2.55 7.06
CA ILE A 225 -13.97 1.18 6.82
C ILE A 225 -12.46 1.06 7.08
N LEU A 226 -11.65 1.97 6.53
CA LEU A 226 -10.21 1.91 6.59
C LEU A 226 -9.72 2.32 8.00
N LEU A 227 -8.97 1.44 8.65
CA LEU A 227 -8.47 1.67 10.00
C LEU A 227 -6.98 2.03 9.95
N THR A 228 -6.60 3.18 10.50
CA THR A 228 -5.18 3.56 10.56
C THR A 228 -4.41 2.60 11.46
N LEU A 229 -3.11 2.40 11.19
CA LEU A 229 -2.28 1.49 11.97
C LEU A 229 -2.26 1.88 13.47
N ASP A 230 -2.22 3.17 13.79
CA ASP A 230 -2.20 3.63 15.18
C ASP A 230 -3.54 3.39 15.89
N LYS A 231 -4.67 3.64 15.23
CA LYS A 231 -5.99 3.29 15.78
C LYS A 231 -6.13 1.78 15.97
N PHE A 232 -5.62 0.98 15.04
CA PHE A 232 -5.61 -0.46 15.18
C PHE A 232 -4.77 -0.91 16.38
N ARG A 233 -3.59 -0.32 16.56
CA ARG A 233 -2.73 -0.58 17.72
C ARG A 233 -3.43 -0.21 19.02
N GLU A 234 -4.09 0.94 19.08
CA GLU A 234 -4.87 1.38 20.24
C GLU A 234 -6.00 0.39 20.58
N ILE A 235 -6.82 0.00 19.60
CA ILE A 235 -7.94 -0.94 19.79
C ILE A 235 -7.46 -2.30 20.32
N ASN A 236 -6.27 -2.74 19.89
CA ASN A 236 -5.73 -4.06 20.22
C ASN A 236 -4.63 -4.01 21.30
N ASN A 237 -4.42 -2.87 21.96
CA ASN A 237 -3.38 -2.65 22.99
C ASN A 237 -1.97 -3.08 22.54
N ILE A 238 -1.58 -2.74 21.30
CA ILE A 238 -0.27 -3.05 20.74
C ILE A 238 0.70 -1.90 21.04
N GLU A 239 1.71 -2.16 21.87
CA GLU A 239 2.78 -1.20 22.16
C GLU A 239 3.75 -1.02 20.98
N THR A 240 4.24 0.20 20.80
CA THR A 240 5.31 0.53 19.85
C THR A 240 6.67 0.33 20.49
N ASN A 241 7.41 -0.71 20.05
CA ASN A 241 8.80 -0.87 20.46
C ASN A 241 9.75 -0.33 19.38
N ASN A 242 10.71 0.49 19.80
CA ASN A 242 11.84 0.88 18.96
C ASN A 242 12.90 -0.22 19.00
N HIS A 243 13.13 -0.91 17.88
CA HIS A 243 14.09 -2.00 17.79
C HIS A 243 15.46 -1.58 17.25
N LEU A 244 16.46 -2.37 17.63
CA LEU A 244 17.86 -2.25 17.20
C LEU A 244 17.98 -2.34 15.69
N ASN A 245 18.63 -1.34 15.09
CA ASN A 245 18.84 -1.25 13.64
C ASN A 245 19.91 -2.27 13.21
N VAL A 246 19.48 -3.47 12.83
CA VAL A 246 20.37 -4.44 12.17
C VAL A 246 20.67 -3.91 10.77
N LYS A 247 21.96 -3.67 10.46
CA LYS A 247 22.41 -3.41 9.08
C LYS A 247 22.03 -4.62 8.23
N GLU A 248 20.95 -4.49 7.46
CA GLU A 248 20.33 -5.61 6.76
C GLU A 248 20.82 -5.78 5.31
N PHE A 249 20.86 -7.04 4.88
CA PHE A 249 21.20 -7.50 3.54
C PHE A 249 19.97 -7.47 2.59
N MET A 250 19.24 -6.36 2.54
CA MET A 250 18.07 -6.21 1.67
C MET A 250 17.88 -4.77 1.17
N SER A 251 17.04 -4.61 0.14
CA SER A 251 16.70 -3.28 -0.37
C SER A 251 15.89 -2.50 0.66
N PHE A 252 15.95 -1.17 0.59
CA PHE A 252 15.19 -0.27 1.47
C PHE A 252 13.69 -0.62 1.53
N LYS A 253 13.07 -0.84 0.37
CA LYS A 253 11.67 -1.29 0.28
C LYS A 253 11.44 -2.60 1.06
N LYS A 254 12.28 -3.60 0.87
CA LYS A 254 12.09 -4.92 1.50
C LYS A 254 12.25 -4.82 3.01
N LYS A 255 13.19 -4.00 3.48
CA LYS A 255 13.36 -3.68 4.90
C LYS A 255 12.10 -3.05 5.49
N HIS A 256 11.59 -1.99 4.85
CA HIS A 256 10.36 -1.31 5.26
C HIS A 256 9.18 -2.28 5.43
N GLU A 257 8.93 -3.10 4.41
CA GLU A 257 7.84 -4.09 4.44
C GLU A 257 7.99 -5.10 5.59
N VAL A 258 9.20 -5.64 5.74
CA VAL A 258 9.49 -6.66 6.76
C VAL A 258 9.38 -6.06 8.16
N GLU A 259 10.00 -4.90 8.41
CA GLU A 259 9.96 -4.24 9.73
C GLU A 259 8.54 -3.93 10.18
N MET A 260 7.74 -3.31 9.30
CA MET A 260 6.35 -2.98 9.60
C MET A 260 5.51 -4.23 9.89
N THR A 261 5.67 -5.28 9.07
CA THR A 261 4.90 -6.53 9.23
C THR A 261 5.31 -7.30 10.48
N VAL A 262 6.62 -7.40 10.75
CA VAL A 262 7.17 -8.06 11.93
C VAL A 262 6.65 -7.39 13.22
N ASN A 263 6.71 -6.06 13.27
CA ASN A 263 6.27 -5.30 14.46
C ASN A 263 4.76 -5.46 14.70
N LEU A 264 3.97 -5.45 13.63
CA LEU A 264 2.53 -5.69 13.70
C LEU A 264 2.21 -7.10 14.23
N ILE A 265 2.83 -8.14 13.66
CA ILE A 265 2.62 -9.53 14.08
C ILE A 265 3.08 -9.75 15.52
N HIS A 266 4.26 -9.23 15.88
CA HIS A 266 4.75 -9.35 17.26
C HIS A 266 3.80 -8.67 18.25
N GLY A 267 3.32 -7.47 17.90
CA GLY A 267 2.32 -6.74 18.68
C GLY A 267 1.03 -7.53 18.89
N LEU A 268 0.49 -8.10 17.81
CA LEU A 268 -0.70 -8.96 17.82
C LEU A 268 -0.54 -10.19 18.71
N LEU A 269 0.65 -10.78 18.73
CA LEU A 269 0.94 -12.03 19.45
C LEU A 269 1.60 -11.79 20.82
N LYS A 270 1.68 -10.54 21.30
CA LYS A 270 2.41 -10.20 22.54
C LYS A 270 1.81 -10.86 23.78
N SER A 271 0.49 -11.01 23.82
CA SER A 271 -0.25 -11.66 24.90
C SER A 271 -0.25 -13.19 24.84
N GLU A 272 0.20 -13.78 23.72
CA GLU A 272 0.25 -15.22 23.54
C GLU A 272 1.58 -15.80 24.04
N SER A 273 1.53 -17.01 24.60
CA SER A 273 2.74 -17.75 24.93
C SER A 273 3.46 -18.17 23.65
N LYS A 274 4.76 -17.84 23.54
CA LYS A 274 5.58 -18.19 22.35
C LYS A 274 5.71 -19.68 22.10
N ASP A 275 5.52 -20.50 23.14
CA ASP A 275 5.52 -21.95 23.02
C ASP A 275 4.18 -22.52 22.53
N GLU A 276 3.10 -21.73 22.63
CA GLU A 276 1.74 -22.12 22.26
C GLU A 276 1.27 -21.48 20.94
N VAL A 277 2.03 -20.52 20.40
CA VAL A 277 1.72 -19.88 19.11
C VAL A 277 2.77 -20.18 18.04
N PHE A 278 2.29 -20.65 16.90
CA PHE A 278 3.09 -20.90 15.70
C PHE A 278 2.71 -19.91 14.61
N ILE A 279 3.71 -19.45 13.87
CA ILE A 279 3.49 -18.55 12.73
C ILE A 279 3.69 -19.35 11.45
N ILE A 280 2.76 -19.23 10.51
CA ILE A 280 2.87 -19.76 9.16
C ILE A 280 2.95 -18.60 8.19
N ASP A 281 4.03 -18.51 7.43
CA ASP A 281 4.21 -17.48 6.38
C ASP A 281 3.88 -18.09 5.00
N ALA A 282 2.75 -17.67 4.44
CA ALA A 282 2.27 -18.09 3.13
C ALA A 282 2.91 -17.26 2.02
N GLY A 283 3.65 -17.92 1.12
CA GLY A 283 4.44 -17.24 0.10
C GLY A 283 5.76 -16.71 0.66
N ASP A 284 6.40 -17.48 1.55
CA ASP A 284 7.60 -17.12 2.30
C ASP A 284 8.77 -16.66 1.40
N GLY A 285 8.80 -17.12 0.15
CA GLY A 285 9.78 -16.72 -0.86
C GLY A 285 11.21 -16.89 -0.35
N LYS A 286 11.87 -15.77 -0.09
CA LYS A 286 13.27 -15.72 0.35
C LYS A 286 13.47 -15.79 1.86
N GLY A 287 12.40 -15.95 2.65
CA GLY A 287 12.44 -16.14 4.10
C GLY A 287 12.70 -14.90 4.93
N TYR A 288 12.47 -13.69 4.40
CA TYR A 288 12.85 -12.44 5.07
C TYR A 288 12.01 -12.17 6.33
N LEU A 289 10.68 -12.23 6.21
CA LEU A 289 9.74 -12.06 7.31
C LEU A 289 9.93 -13.17 8.34
N SER A 290 9.86 -14.42 7.89
CA SER A 290 9.99 -15.59 8.75
C SER A 290 11.30 -15.65 9.55
N SER A 291 12.45 -15.35 8.91
CA SER A 291 13.74 -15.36 9.61
C SER A 291 13.79 -14.31 10.71
N ARG A 292 13.19 -13.13 10.51
CA ARG A 292 13.16 -12.07 11.54
C ARG A 292 12.27 -12.42 12.71
N LEU A 293 11.05 -12.87 12.46
CA LEU A 293 10.14 -13.33 13.52
C LEU A 293 10.79 -14.43 14.39
N ALA A 294 11.54 -15.34 13.77
CA ALA A 294 12.25 -16.39 14.48
C ALA A 294 13.51 -15.91 15.22
N LEU A 295 14.37 -15.10 14.59
CA LEU A 295 15.66 -14.71 15.19
C LEU A 295 15.54 -13.58 16.21
N GLU A 296 14.71 -12.57 15.93
CA GLU A 296 14.57 -11.37 16.76
C GLU A 296 13.59 -11.58 17.91
N TYR A 297 12.45 -12.21 17.62
CA TYR A 297 11.38 -12.39 18.59
C TYR A 297 11.26 -13.83 19.10
N GLY A 298 11.98 -14.79 18.54
CA GLY A 298 12.02 -16.16 19.04
C GLY A 298 10.79 -17.00 18.69
N TYR A 299 9.90 -16.56 17.79
CA TYR A 299 8.73 -17.34 17.39
C TYR A 299 9.11 -18.59 16.60
N LYS A 300 8.33 -19.67 16.72
CA LYS A 300 8.40 -20.82 15.82
C LYS A 300 7.66 -20.48 14.53
N VAL A 301 8.39 -20.43 13.42
CA VAL A 301 7.88 -19.99 12.12
C VAL A 301 8.06 -21.08 11.08
N LEU A 302 6.99 -21.43 10.38
CA LEU A 302 7.00 -22.28 9.20
C LEU A 302 6.71 -21.44 7.95
N GLY A 303 7.72 -21.27 7.10
CA GLY A 303 7.53 -20.68 5.78
C GLY A 303 7.04 -21.69 4.75
N ILE A 304 6.08 -21.32 3.92
CA ILE A 304 5.57 -22.15 2.82
C ILE A 304 5.71 -21.38 1.51
N ASP A 305 6.38 -21.97 0.53
CA ASP A 305 6.47 -21.43 -0.83
C ASP A 305 6.20 -22.54 -1.84
N SER A 306 5.63 -22.24 -3.00
CA SER A 306 5.41 -23.26 -4.04
C SER A 306 6.66 -23.56 -4.86
N ASN A 307 7.66 -22.65 -4.84
CA ASN A 307 8.88 -22.78 -5.60
C ASN A 307 10.04 -23.26 -4.73
N GLN A 308 10.51 -24.47 -4.98
CA GLN A 308 11.60 -25.10 -4.24
C GLN A 308 12.90 -24.27 -4.22
N SER A 309 13.22 -23.55 -5.31
CA SER A 309 14.43 -22.71 -5.36
C SER A 309 14.38 -21.53 -4.39
N ASN A 310 13.17 -21.02 -4.10
CA ASN A 310 12.94 -19.99 -3.09
C ASN A 310 13.20 -20.57 -1.69
N THR A 311 12.62 -21.73 -1.37
CA THR A 311 12.83 -22.48 -0.11
C THR A 311 14.32 -22.72 0.17
N GLU A 312 15.07 -23.19 -0.82
CA GLU A 312 16.52 -23.40 -0.69
C GLU A 312 17.29 -22.08 -0.44
N SER A 313 16.90 -21.03 -1.17
CA SER A 313 17.47 -19.69 -1.01
C SER A 313 17.19 -19.11 0.37
N ALA A 314 16.02 -19.39 0.94
CA ALA A 314 15.62 -18.97 2.27
C ALA A 314 16.47 -19.66 3.35
N LEU A 315 16.66 -20.98 3.26
CA LEU A 315 17.54 -21.73 4.16
C LEU A 315 19.00 -21.22 4.12
N LYS A 316 19.54 -20.99 2.92
CA LYS A 316 20.90 -20.44 2.74
C LYS A 316 21.03 -19.05 3.40
N ARG A 317 20.00 -18.20 3.28
CA ARG A 317 19.97 -16.86 3.87
C ARG A 317 19.85 -16.90 5.39
N ASN A 318 18.94 -17.70 5.94
CA ASN A 318 18.77 -17.84 7.39
C ASN A 318 20.08 -18.25 8.07
N ARG A 319 20.85 -19.18 7.49
CA ARG A 319 22.19 -19.55 8.01
C ARG A 319 23.16 -18.37 8.09
N LYS A 320 23.11 -17.43 7.12
CA LYS A 320 23.93 -16.21 7.14
C LYS A 320 23.43 -15.22 8.19
N LEU A 321 22.12 -15.01 8.27
CA LEU A 321 21.49 -14.11 9.24
C LEU A 321 21.71 -14.58 10.67
N GLN A 322 21.55 -15.87 10.96
CA GLN A 322 21.78 -16.44 12.29
C GLN A 322 23.22 -16.22 12.76
N LYS A 323 24.21 -16.39 11.87
CA LYS A 323 25.63 -16.09 12.19
C LYS A 323 25.83 -14.61 12.51
N ALA A 324 25.30 -13.72 11.68
CA ALA A 324 25.40 -12.27 11.89
C ALA A 324 24.68 -11.83 13.18
N TRP A 325 23.52 -12.40 13.46
CA TRP A 325 22.72 -12.13 14.65
C TRP A 325 23.43 -12.55 15.94
N LEU A 326 24.03 -13.74 15.95
CA LEU A 326 24.85 -14.20 17.09
C LEU A 326 26.02 -13.24 17.35
N SER A 327 26.72 -12.80 16.30
CA SER A 327 27.81 -11.81 16.45
C SER A 327 27.33 -10.45 16.94
N LEU A 328 26.11 -10.01 16.57
CA LEU A 328 25.51 -8.78 17.06
C LEU A 328 25.10 -8.90 18.53
N LYS A 329 24.49 -10.04 18.90
CA LYS A 329 24.08 -10.32 20.28
C LYS A 329 25.30 -10.37 21.21
N GLU A 330 26.37 -11.05 20.80
CA GLU A 330 27.65 -11.05 21.52
C GLU A 330 28.21 -9.64 21.71
N ARG A 331 28.18 -8.79 20.67
CA ARG A 331 28.66 -7.40 20.77
C ARG A 331 27.81 -6.54 21.70
N ALA A 332 26.49 -6.68 21.65
CA ALA A 332 25.59 -5.92 22.50
C ALA A 332 25.69 -6.36 23.97
N GLU A 333 25.84 -7.67 24.22
CA GLU A 333 26.13 -8.23 25.54
C GLU A 333 27.47 -7.71 26.09
N LEU A 334 28.51 -7.62 25.24
CA LEU A 334 29.80 -7.02 25.60
C LEU A 334 29.72 -5.50 25.89
N GLN A 335 28.74 -4.80 25.31
CA GLN A 335 28.50 -3.37 25.49
C GLN A 335 27.49 -3.05 26.61
N GLY A 336 26.99 -4.06 27.34
CA GLY A 336 26.04 -3.87 28.44
C GLY A 336 24.63 -3.43 27.98
N LEU A 337 24.30 -3.56 26.69
CA LEU A 337 22.97 -3.31 26.16
C LEU A 337 22.12 -4.57 26.35
N GLU A 338 21.07 -4.51 27.19
CA GLU A 338 20.14 -5.63 27.37
C GLU A 338 19.36 -5.89 26.07
N LEU A 339 19.65 -7.00 25.38
CA LEU A 339 18.70 -7.60 24.45
C LEU A 339 17.62 -8.35 25.23
N ALA A 340 16.38 -8.26 24.75
CA ALA A 340 15.22 -8.96 25.30
C ALA A 340 15.37 -10.49 25.23
N SER A 341 16.12 -11.08 26.17
CA SER A 341 15.97 -12.48 26.58
C SER A 341 16.37 -12.59 28.05
N LYS A 342 15.39 -12.95 28.90
CA LYS A 342 15.57 -13.15 30.35
C LYS A 342 16.77 -14.06 30.65
N LYS A 343 17.53 -13.67 31.68
CA LYS A 343 18.68 -14.37 32.25
C LYS A 343 18.38 -15.84 32.57
N GLU A 344 18.82 -16.76 31.71
CA GLU A 344 19.18 -18.10 32.16
C GLU A 344 20.64 -18.09 32.62
N LYS A 345 20.85 -18.34 33.91
CA LYS A 345 22.17 -18.48 34.53
C LYS A 345 22.92 -19.67 33.89
N ARG A 346 23.82 -19.44 32.93
CA ARG A 346 24.77 -20.46 32.48
C ARG A 346 25.95 -20.57 33.43
N LYS A 347 25.98 -21.67 34.19
CA LYS A 347 27.23 -22.22 34.74
C LYS A 347 28.18 -22.58 33.60
N THR A 348 29.44 -22.23 33.78
CA THR A 348 30.59 -22.48 32.91
C THR A 348 30.70 -23.94 32.47
N ARG A 349 30.61 -24.23 31.17
CA ARG A 349 31.17 -25.44 30.55
C ARG A 349 31.74 -25.16 29.16
N LYS A 350 33.00 -25.58 28.99
CA LYS A 350 33.82 -25.56 27.77
C LYS A 350 33.17 -26.36 26.64
N GLY A 351 33.31 -25.87 25.41
CA GLY A 351 33.40 -26.68 24.18
C GLY A 351 32.18 -27.52 23.80
N ILE A 352 31.03 -26.89 23.53
CA ILE A 352 29.95 -27.51 22.74
C ILE A 352 29.43 -26.42 21.80
N THR A 353 29.59 -26.61 20.49
CA THR A 353 28.87 -25.81 19.48
C THR A 353 27.37 -25.93 19.79
N PRO A 354 26.66 -24.83 20.11
CA PRO A 354 25.25 -24.94 20.43
C PRO A 354 24.50 -25.40 19.17
N LYS A 355 23.99 -26.64 19.16
CA LYS A 355 22.90 -27.04 18.26
C LYS A 355 21.66 -26.23 18.65
N THR A 356 21.64 -24.95 18.30
CA THR A 356 20.43 -24.14 18.36
C THR A 356 19.53 -24.64 17.23
N THR A 357 18.51 -25.42 17.58
CA THR A 357 17.41 -25.74 16.66
C THR A 357 16.84 -24.42 16.16
N SER A 358 16.93 -24.15 14.86
CA SER A 358 16.41 -22.92 14.28
C SER A 358 14.90 -22.89 14.44
N ASN A 359 14.37 -21.83 15.06
CA ASN A 359 12.92 -21.64 15.20
C ASN A 359 12.24 -21.35 13.86
N TYR A 360 13.02 -21.12 12.78
CA TYR A 360 12.50 -21.01 11.43
C TYR A 360 12.73 -22.32 10.63
N LYS A 361 11.66 -22.83 10.05
CA LYS A 361 11.63 -23.95 9.10
C LYS A 361 10.89 -23.52 7.85
N THR A 362 11.13 -24.17 6.73
CA THR A 362 10.45 -23.86 5.46
C THR A 362 10.21 -25.12 4.63
N THR A 363 9.17 -25.11 3.81
CA THR A 363 8.76 -26.25 2.98
C THR A 363 8.25 -25.79 1.62
N SER A 364 8.44 -26.63 0.61
CA SER A 364 7.98 -26.37 -0.76
C SER A 364 6.62 -27.03 -0.98
N ARG A 365 5.52 -26.27 -0.81
CA ARG A 365 4.16 -26.75 -1.03
C ARG A 365 3.28 -25.66 -1.63
N PHE A 366 2.34 -26.06 -2.47
CA PHE A 366 1.26 -25.18 -2.91
C PHE A 366 0.19 -25.13 -1.82
N ILE A 367 -0.25 -23.94 -1.44
CA ILE A 367 -1.30 -23.78 -0.44
C ILE A 367 -2.66 -23.90 -1.13
N THR A 368 -3.45 -24.85 -0.66
CA THR A 368 -4.82 -25.14 -1.10
C THR A 368 -5.76 -25.11 0.10
N ASN A 369 -7.08 -25.13 -0.14
CA ASN A 369 -8.07 -25.10 0.93
C ASN A 369 -8.10 -26.38 1.77
N ASP A 370 -7.67 -27.51 1.20
CA ASP A 370 -7.58 -28.81 1.86
C ASP A 370 -6.28 -28.98 2.68
N LEU A 371 -5.35 -28.02 2.61
CA LEU A 371 -4.12 -28.08 3.38
C LEU A 371 -4.41 -27.97 4.88
N VAL A 372 -4.13 -29.06 5.63
CA VAL A 372 -4.26 -29.10 7.08
C VAL A 372 -3.01 -28.53 7.75
N LEU A 373 -3.09 -27.28 8.21
CA LEU A 373 -1.95 -26.55 8.78
C LEU A 373 -1.38 -27.22 10.04
N SER A 374 -2.24 -27.79 10.89
CA SER A 374 -1.80 -28.46 12.13
C SER A 374 -0.98 -29.73 11.87
N HIS A 375 -1.30 -30.49 10.82
CA HIS A 375 -0.49 -31.64 10.41
C HIS A 375 0.87 -31.20 9.88
N LEU A 376 0.86 -30.19 8.99
CA LEU A 376 2.09 -29.64 8.43
C LEU A 376 3.01 -29.05 9.52
N LEU A 377 2.43 -28.38 10.52
CA LEU A 377 3.18 -27.89 11.66
C LEU A 377 3.79 -29.04 12.46
N LYS A 378 3.06 -30.13 12.75
CA LYS A 378 3.59 -31.30 13.46
C LYS A 378 4.73 -32.01 12.71
N GLU A 379 4.65 -32.08 11.38
CA GLU A 379 5.73 -32.64 10.55
C GLU A 379 7.06 -31.88 10.75
N HIS A 380 6.98 -30.55 10.88
CA HIS A 380 8.15 -29.71 11.00
C HIS A 380 8.53 -29.40 12.45
N PHE A 381 7.57 -29.29 13.36
CA PHE A 381 7.72 -28.99 14.79
C PHE A 381 7.01 -30.08 15.59
N PRO A 382 7.69 -31.19 15.95
CA PRO A 382 7.06 -32.32 16.65
C PRO A 382 6.48 -31.97 18.03
N ASP A 383 6.93 -30.86 18.60
CA ASP A 383 6.45 -30.25 19.84
C ASP A 383 5.14 -29.45 19.67
N ALA A 384 4.66 -29.25 18.43
CA ALA A 384 3.36 -28.65 18.17
C ALA A 384 2.23 -29.56 18.66
N ASN A 385 1.45 -29.07 19.62
CA ASN A 385 0.30 -29.77 20.18
C ASN A 385 -1.01 -29.34 19.48
N CYS A 386 -2.10 -30.09 19.67
CA CYS A 386 -3.40 -29.75 19.09
C CYS A 386 -4.04 -28.48 19.67
N THR A 387 -3.53 -27.96 20.80
CA THR A 387 -3.98 -26.71 21.42
C THR A 387 -3.21 -25.48 20.93
N SER A 388 -2.20 -25.68 20.06
CA SER A 388 -1.37 -24.60 19.55
C SER A 388 -2.20 -23.65 18.67
N SER A 389 -2.10 -22.35 18.96
CA SER A 389 -2.70 -21.31 18.14
C SER A 389 -1.82 -21.04 16.92
N ILE A 390 -2.43 -20.79 15.78
CA ILE A 390 -1.75 -20.48 14.53
C ILE A 390 -2.01 -19.01 14.17
N CYS A 391 -0.93 -18.31 13.84
CA CYS A 391 -0.96 -17.04 13.13
C CYS A 391 -0.58 -17.29 11.67
N LEU A 392 -1.55 -17.16 10.77
CA LEU A 392 -1.31 -17.22 9.33
C LEU A 392 -0.97 -15.80 8.84
N THR A 393 0.23 -15.63 8.31
CA THR A 393 0.67 -14.38 7.70
C THR A 393 1.05 -14.60 6.24
N GLY A 394 1.09 -13.55 5.45
CA GLY A 394 1.67 -13.59 4.12
C GLY A 394 1.99 -12.20 3.59
N LEU A 395 3.26 -11.97 3.28
CA LEU A 395 3.76 -10.71 2.74
C LEU A 395 3.91 -10.79 1.22
N HIS A 396 2.96 -10.21 0.48
CA HIS A 396 2.76 -10.33 -0.97
C HIS A 396 2.18 -11.70 -1.40
N THR A 397 1.02 -12.05 -0.86
CA THR A 397 0.27 -13.21 -1.33
C THR A 397 -0.27 -12.96 -2.75
N CYS A 398 0.41 -13.53 -3.74
CA CYS A 398 0.13 -13.30 -5.16
C CYS A 398 -1.17 -13.99 -5.63
N GLY A 399 -2.04 -13.27 -6.33
CA GLY A 399 -3.19 -13.86 -7.01
C GLY A 399 -4.14 -14.57 -6.04
N ASN A 400 -4.50 -15.82 -6.35
CA ASN A 400 -5.39 -16.62 -5.49
C ASN A 400 -4.79 -16.97 -4.13
N LEU A 401 -3.46 -16.89 -3.92
CA LEU A 401 -2.89 -17.18 -2.61
C LEU A 401 -3.50 -16.28 -1.53
N ALA A 402 -3.80 -15.01 -1.86
CA ALA A 402 -4.43 -14.09 -0.94
C ALA A 402 -5.80 -14.61 -0.49
N SER A 403 -6.66 -15.01 -1.43
CA SER A 403 -8.02 -15.52 -1.16
C SER A 403 -8.01 -16.91 -0.52
N THR A 404 -7.09 -17.79 -0.93
CA THR A 404 -6.86 -19.09 -0.28
C THR A 404 -6.48 -18.91 1.19
N CYS A 405 -5.62 -17.95 1.55
CA CYS A 405 -5.29 -17.70 2.96
C CYS A 405 -6.53 -17.33 3.80
N LEU A 406 -7.49 -16.57 3.25
CA LEU A 406 -8.76 -16.26 3.92
C LEU A 406 -9.64 -17.51 4.12
N ARG A 407 -9.70 -18.41 3.13
CA ARG A 407 -10.43 -19.69 3.20
C ARG A 407 -9.78 -20.68 4.17
N VAL A 408 -8.45 -20.81 4.11
CA VAL A 408 -7.65 -21.61 5.06
C VAL A 408 -7.84 -21.07 6.48
N TYR A 409 -7.76 -19.75 6.67
CA TYR A 409 -8.05 -19.13 7.96
C TYR A 409 -9.44 -19.51 8.47
N HIS A 410 -10.49 -19.41 7.64
CA HIS A 410 -11.84 -19.79 8.03
C HIS A 410 -11.95 -21.27 8.43
N SER A 411 -11.49 -22.18 7.55
CA SER A 411 -11.61 -23.63 7.69
C SER A 411 -10.83 -24.23 8.87
N GLN A 412 -9.80 -23.54 9.38
CA GLN A 412 -8.90 -24.03 10.43
C GLN A 412 -9.26 -23.40 11.80
N PRO A 413 -9.83 -24.15 12.75
CA PRO A 413 -10.18 -23.61 14.07
C PRO A 413 -8.97 -23.10 14.88
N GLU A 414 -7.82 -23.77 14.76
CA GLU A 414 -6.54 -23.41 15.37
C GLU A 414 -5.94 -22.11 14.80
N CYS A 415 -6.32 -21.71 13.57
CA CYS A 415 -5.87 -20.46 12.98
C CYS A 415 -6.63 -19.28 13.60
N LYS A 416 -6.04 -18.70 14.65
CA LYS A 416 -6.64 -17.61 15.45
C LYS A 416 -6.36 -16.23 14.86
N PHE A 417 -5.21 -16.05 14.24
CA PHE A 417 -4.77 -14.76 13.70
C PHE A 417 -4.51 -14.86 12.21
N LEU A 418 -4.90 -13.83 11.46
CA LEU A 418 -4.59 -13.65 10.05
C LEU A 418 -3.96 -12.27 9.86
N CYS A 419 -2.84 -12.19 9.15
CA CYS A 419 -2.26 -10.94 8.64
C CYS A 419 -1.87 -11.13 7.17
N ASN A 420 -2.72 -10.68 6.24
CA ASN A 420 -2.59 -11.02 4.84
C ASN A 420 -2.42 -9.77 3.97
N ILE A 421 -1.29 -9.67 3.28
CA ILE A 421 -0.97 -8.58 2.36
C ILE A 421 -1.00 -9.15 0.94
N GLY A 422 -2.15 -9.01 0.29
CA GLY A 422 -2.36 -9.49 -1.08
C GLY A 422 -1.69 -8.62 -2.13
N CYS A 423 -1.31 -9.22 -3.25
CA CYS A 423 -0.78 -8.49 -4.41
C CYS A 423 -1.21 -9.14 -5.73
N CYS A 424 -0.63 -8.68 -6.85
CA CYS A 424 -0.74 -9.31 -8.18
C CYS A 424 -2.17 -9.72 -8.58
N TYR A 425 -3.13 -8.80 -8.49
CA TYR A 425 -4.55 -9.09 -8.76
C TYR A 425 -4.83 -9.66 -10.16
N HIS A 426 -3.99 -9.34 -11.15
CA HIS A 426 -4.05 -9.91 -12.49
C HIS A 426 -3.85 -11.43 -12.54
N LEU A 427 -3.32 -12.05 -11.47
CA LEU A 427 -3.18 -13.51 -11.33
C LEU A 427 -4.36 -14.15 -10.59
N ILE A 428 -5.38 -13.37 -10.23
CA ILE A 428 -6.63 -13.90 -9.66
C ILE A 428 -7.43 -14.59 -10.75
N LYS A 429 -7.91 -15.80 -10.48
CA LYS A 429 -8.94 -16.49 -11.26
C LYS A 429 -10.32 -16.02 -10.81
N GLU A 430 -11.11 -15.51 -11.75
CA GLU A 430 -12.48 -15.05 -11.47
C GLU A 430 -13.51 -16.16 -11.68
N MET A 431 -14.60 -16.11 -10.90
CA MET A 431 -15.68 -17.11 -10.96
C MET A 431 -16.50 -17.01 -12.25
N TYR A 432 -16.84 -15.79 -12.67
CA TYR A 432 -17.77 -15.52 -13.78
C TYR A 432 -17.07 -15.10 -15.08
N SER A 433 -15.75 -15.29 -15.18
CA SER A 433 -14.99 -14.93 -16.39
C SER A 433 -14.88 -16.12 -17.35
N ASN A 434 -15.31 -15.92 -18.60
CA ASN A 434 -15.53 -17.00 -19.57
C ASN A 434 -14.28 -17.45 -20.36
N ARG A 435 -13.09 -16.91 -20.07
CA ARG A 435 -11.72 -17.33 -20.44
C ARG A 435 -10.87 -16.07 -20.59
N GLU A 436 -9.70 -16.09 -19.95
CA GLU A 436 -8.76 -14.99 -20.05
C GLU A 436 -7.72 -15.27 -21.12
N SER A 437 -7.85 -14.60 -22.26
CA SER A 437 -6.82 -14.64 -23.29
C SER A 437 -5.46 -14.24 -22.67
N PHE A 438 -4.41 -15.01 -22.95
CA PHE A 438 -3.04 -14.76 -22.48
C PHE A 438 -2.83 -14.85 -20.96
N ALA A 439 -3.68 -15.60 -20.25
CA ALA A 439 -3.39 -16.00 -18.87
C ALA A 439 -2.36 -17.14 -18.82
N ASN A 440 -1.60 -17.22 -17.72
CA ASN A 440 -0.70 -18.34 -17.48
C ASN A 440 -1.54 -19.57 -17.10
N MET A 441 -1.83 -20.41 -18.08
CA MET A 441 -2.68 -21.59 -17.91
C MET A 441 -2.14 -22.58 -16.87
N GLU A 442 -0.82 -22.70 -16.71
CA GLU A 442 -0.24 -23.59 -15.68
C GLU A 442 -0.62 -23.12 -14.26
N ILE A 443 -0.48 -21.83 -13.99
CA ILE A 443 -0.86 -21.23 -12.69
C ILE A 443 -2.38 -21.31 -12.49
N MET A 444 -3.17 -21.04 -13.52
CA MET A 444 -4.64 -21.12 -13.43
C MET A 444 -5.14 -22.55 -13.21
N ASN A 445 -4.49 -23.56 -13.79
CA ASN A 445 -4.86 -24.96 -13.63
C ASN A 445 -4.51 -25.50 -12.24
N GLN A 446 -3.49 -24.93 -11.58
CA GLN A 446 -3.17 -25.26 -10.18
C GLN A 446 -4.15 -24.63 -9.17
N GLN A 447 -4.94 -23.63 -9.60
CA GLN A 447 -5.94 -22.97 -8.76
C GLN A 447 -7.28 -23.71 -8.84
N THR A 448 -7.64 -24.40 -7.76
CA THR A 448 -8.86 -25.21 -7.67
C THR A 448 -10.13 -24.36 -7.57
N GLU A 449 -10.07 -23.22 -6.87
CA GLU A 449 -11.21 -22.34 -6.64
C GLU A 449 -10.98 -20.91 -7.19
N PRO A 450 -12.05 -20.19 -7.55
CA PRO A 450 -11.97 -18.77 -7.88
C PRO A 450 -11.50 -17.91 -6.69
N GLY A 451 -10.67 -16.92 -6.99
CA GLY A 451 -10.18 -15.95 -6.00
C GLY A 451 -10.98 -14.65 -5.94
N PHE A 452 -11.93 -14.44 -6.85
CA PHE A 452 -12.88 -13.32 -6.85
C PHE A 452 -14.16 -13.71 -7.63
N PRO A 453 -15.36 -13.23 -7.22
CA PRO A 453 -15.64 -12.62 -5.91
C PRO A 453 -15.61 -13.66 -4.79
N MET A 454 -15.25 -13.22 -3.58
CA MET A 454 -15.26 -14.04 -2.37
C MET A 454 -16.56 -13.90 -1.58
N SER A 455 -17.07 -12.68 -1.44
CA SER A 455 -18.30 -12.41 -0.69
C SER A 455 -19.53 -12.98 -1.40
N GLN A 456 -20.48 -13.46 -0.61
CA GLN A 456 -21.79 -13.89 -1.12
C GLN A 456 -22.48 -12.72 -1.83
N TYR A 457 -22.38 -11.51 -1.28
CA TYR A 457 -22.97 -10.31 -1.86
C TYR A 457 -22.54 -10.05 -3.32
N LEU A 458 -21.25 -10.12 -3.62
CA LEU A 458 -20.75 -9.90 -4.99
C LEU A 458 -20.96 -11.13 -5.89
N GLN A 459 -21.03 -12.34 -5.31
CA GLN A 459 -21.40 -13.55 -6.04
C GLN A 459 -22.86 -13.50 -6.51
N GLU A 460 -23.80 -13.06 -5.68
CA GLU A 460 -25.22 -12.92 -6.04
C GLU A 460 -25.43 -11.91 -7.18
N LYS A 461 -24.62 -10.84 -7.21
CA LYS A 461 -24.57 -9.85 -8.29
C LYS A 461 -23.78 -10.33 -9.52
N GLN A 462 -23.13 -11.49 -9.43
CA GLN A 462 -22.24 -12.05 -10.46
C GLN A 462 -21.19 -11.05 -10.95
N ILE A 463 -20.60 -10.28 -10.04
CA ILE A 463 -19.60 -9.28 -10.41
C ILE A 463 -18.37 -9.97 -10.96
N GLN A 464 -17.93 -9.48 -12.11
CA GLN A 464 -16.64 -9.75 -12.71
C GLN A 464 -15.81 -8.45 -12.69
N LEU A 465 -14.48 -8.52 -12.68
CA LEU A 465 -13.58 -7.37 -12.85
C LEU A 465 -13.00 -7.33 -14.27
N GLY A 466 -12.56 -8.46 -14.78
CA GLY A 466 -11.83 -8.57 -16.04
C GLY A 466 -10.32 -8.37 -15.89
N ARG A 467 -9.55 -9.08 -16.71
CA ARG A 467 -8.07 -9.17 -16.57
C ARG A 467 -7.39 -7.81 -16.62
N ASN A 468 -7.80 -6.93 -17.52
CA ASN A 468 -7.17 -5.61 -17.70
C ASN A 468 -7.50 -4.66 -16.55
N ALA A 469 -8.70 -4.75 -15.96
CA ALA A 469 -9.04 -4.05 -14.74
C ALA A 469 -8.22 -4.58 -13.54
N ARG A 470 -8.04 -5.91 -13.40
CA ARG A 470 -7.17 -6.47 -12.35
C ARG A 470 -5.69 -6.14 -12.55
N MET A 471 -5.22 -6.00 -13.80
CA MET A 471 -3.90 -5.44 -14.10
C MET A 471 -3.80 -3.96 -13.74
N LEU A 472 -4.86 -3.19 -13.96
CA LEU A 472 -4.91 -1.77 -13.63
C LEU A 472 -4.95 -1.54 -12.12
N ALA A 473 -5.79 -2.26 -11.38
CA ALA A 473 -5.78 -2.37 -9.92
C ALA A 473 -4.41 -2.77 -9.37
N ALA A 474 -3.56 -3.34 -10.24
CA ALA A 474 -2.23 -3.74 -9.89
C ALA A 474 -1.13 -2.66 -10.03
N GLN A 475 -1.47 -1.50 -10.57
CA GLN A 475 -0.55 -0.37 -10.75
C GLN A 475 -0.54 0.52 -9.50
N SER A 476 0.37 1.50 -9.47
CA SER A 476 0.52 2.42 -8.35
C SER A 476 0.44 3.84 -8.87
N LEU A 477 -0.66 4.52 -8.54
CA LEU A 477 -0.82 5.92 -8.89
C LEU A 477 0.17 6.77 -8.09
N GLU A 478 0.27 6.54 -6.79
CA GLU A 478 1.09 7.31 -5.84
C GLU A 478 2.56 7.30 -6.24
N ARG A 479 3.10 6.15 -6.63
CA ARG A 479 4.49 6.04 -7.11
C ARG A 479 4.71 6.80 -8.41
N VAL A 480 3.76 6.69 -9.35
CA VAL A 480 3.84 7.40 -10.63
C VAL A 480 3.80 8.90 -10.40
N LEU A 481 2.93 9.39 -9.52
CA LEU A 481 2.86 10.79 -9.11
C LEU A 481 4.14 11.27 -8.43
N ALA A 482 4.64 10.53 -7.45
CA ALA A 482 5.86 10.88 -6.72
C ALA A 482 7.11 10.90 -7.61
N ALA A 483 7.20 9.99 -8.58
CA ALA A 483 8.32 9.91 -9.52
C ALA A 483 8.14 10.79 -10.77
N LYS A 484 6.96 11.40 -10.96
CA LYS A 484 6.54 12.07 -12.20
C LYS A 484 6.81 11.21 -13.45
N GLU A 485 6.46 9.93 -13.34
CA GLU A 485 6.82 8.90 -14.33
C GLU A 485 5.79 8.80 -15.46
N MET A 486 6.25 8.89 -16.71
CA MET A 486 5.42 8.67 -17.89
C MET A 486 5.44 7.20 -18.34
N PRO A 487 4.38 6.71 -19.03
CA PRO A 487 4.40 5.37 -19.59
C PRO A 487 5.62 5.18 -20.51
N SER A 488 6.24 4.00 -20.44
CA SER A 488 7.38 3.66 -21.29
C SER A 488 7.07 3.91 -22.78
N PRO A 489 8.03 4.47 -23.56
CA PRO A 489 7.87 4.62 -25.02
C PRO A 489 7.50 3.32 -25.75
N SER A 490 7.92 2.17 -25.21
CA SER A 490 7.50 0.85 -25.73
C SER A 490 5.99 0.64 -25.78
N LEU A 491 5.20 1.34 -24.97
CA LEU A 491 3.76 1.26 -25.03
C LEU A 491 3.22 1.88 -26.32
N PHE A 492 3.66 3.11 -26.63
CA PHE A 492 3.28 3.78 -27.87
C PHE A 492 3.83 3.08 -29.11
N TYR A 493 5.08 2.60 -29.06
CA TYR A 493 5.66 1.82 -30.18
C TYR A 493 4.91 0.51 -30.44
N ARG A 494 4.42 -0.18 -29.40
CA ARG A 494 3.53 -1.33 -29.61
C ARG A 494 2.21 -0.93 -30.25
N ALA A 495 1.62 0.19 -29.84
CA ALA A 495 0.37 0.66 -30.42
C ALA A 495 0.53 1.04 -31.90
N LEU A 496 1.65 1.68 -32.27
CA LEU A 496 1.99 1.96 -33.67
C LEU A 496 2.18 0.66 -34.46
N LEU A 497 2.93 -0.30 -33.93
CA LEU A 497 3.16 -1.56 -34.66
C LEU A 497 1.86 -2.39 -34.79
N GLU A 498 1.00 -2.37 -33.78
CA GLU A 498 -0.34 -2.96 -33.84
C GLU A 498 -1.19 -2.31 -34.95
N ALA A 499 -1.17 -0.97 -35.05
CA ALA A 499 -1.84 -0.27 -36.14
C ALA A 499 -1.26 -0.65 -37.51
N ALA A 500 0.07 -0.76 -37.62
CA ALA A 500 0.74 -1.20 -38.85
C ALA A 500 0.29 -2.61 -39.27
N ILE A 501 0.17 -3.53 -38.32
CA ILE A 501 -0.26 -4.93 -38.54
C ILE A 501 -1.72 -4.99 -38.96
N ARG A 502 -2.63 -4.40 -38.15
CA ARG A 502 -4.08 -4.51 -38.40
C ARG A 502 -4.51 -3.85 -39.68
N GLU A 503 -3.90 -2.72 -40.03
CA GLU A 503 -4.20 -2.07 -41.30
C GLU A 503 -3.55 -2.78 -42.51
N ALA A 504 -2.62 -3.71 -42.30
CA ALA A 504 -2.06 -4.54 -43.38
C ALA A 504 -2.89 -5.81 -43.59
N ASP A 505 -3.34 -6.46 -42.52
CA ASP A 505 -4.23 -7.62 -42.57
C ASP A 505 -5.06 -7.74 -41.26
N LEU A 506 -6.38 -7.71 -41.41
CA LEU A 506 -7.34 -7.80 -40.31
C LEU A 506 -7.35 -9.19 -39.64
N HIS A 507 -6.89 -10.25 -40.32
CA HIS A 507 -6.81 -11.60 -39.76
C HIS A 507 -5.92 -11.66 -38.51
N PHE A 508 -4.96 -10.75 -38.36
CA PHE A 508 -4.08 -10.70 -37.20
C PHE A 508 -4.68 -10.02 -35.96
N LYS A 509 -5.86 -9.40 -36.07
CA LYS A 509 -6.50 -8.61 -34.99
C LYS A 509 -6.68 -9.38 -33.68
N GLU A 510 -6.97 -10.69 -33.76
CA GLU A 510 -7.25 -11.53 -32.58
C GLU A 510 -6.15 -12.56 -32.29
N ASN A 511 -5.17 -12.69 -33.19
CA ASN A 511 -4.26 -13.82 -33.22
C ASN A 511 -2.82 -13.49 -32.80
N ILE A 512 -2.46 -12.20 -32.67
CA ILE A 512 -1.07 -11.79 -32.38
C ILE A 512 -1.06 -10.73 -31.27
N GLN A 513 -0.23 -10.96 -30.26
CA GLN A 513 0.08 -9.95 -29.24
C GLN A 513 1.56 -9.61 -29.27
N ILE A 514 1.86 -8.35 -29.62
CA ILE A 514 3.25 -7.89 -29.68
C ILE A 514 3.80 -7.73 -28.26
N GLY A 515 4.76 -8.60 -27.93
CA GLY A 515 5.50 -8.53 -26.67
C GLY A 515 6.42 -7.31 -26.57
N LYS A 516 6.97 -7.07 -25.39
CA LYS A 516 8.01 -6.06 -25.20
C LYS A 516 9.34 -6.53 -25.79
N VAL A 517 10.06 -5.60 -26.40
CA VAL A 517 11.44 -5.80 -26.87
C VAL A 517 12.37 -4.84 -26.13
N LYS A 518 13.67 -5.14 -26.08
CA LYS A 518 14.72 -4.34 -25.43
C LYS A 518 15.68 -3.81 -26.49
N ASN A 519 16.54 -2.84 -26.13
CA ASN A 519 17.61 -2.32 -26.98
C ASN A 519 17.12 -1.65 -28.27
N TYR A 520 16.37 -0.55 -28.13
CA TYR A 520 15.90 0.28 -29.24
C TYR A 520 15.99 1.76 -28.84
N ARG A 521 16.22 2.64 -29.82
CA ARG A 521 16.28 4.10 -29.61
C ARG A 521 15.07 4.83 -30.18
N ASN A 522 14.48 4.28 -31.22
CA ASN A 522 13.34 4.87 -31.93
C ASN A 522 12.35 3.77 -32.35
N PHE A 523 11.23 4.19 -32.95
CA PHE A 523 10.19 3.27 -33.40
C PHE A 523 10.65 2.32 -34.52
N GLU A 524 11.46 2.79 -35.47
CA GLU A 524 11.96 1.96 -36.58
C GLU A 524 12.83 0.79 -36.07
N GLU A 525 13.74 1.07 -35.12
CA GLU A 525 14.54 0.05 -34.44
C GLU A 525 13.66 -0.91 -33.64
N TYR A 526 12.67 -0.38 -32.90
CA TYR A 526 11.72 -1.20 -32.15
C TYR A 526 10.95 -2.16 -33.07
N ALA A 527 10.44 -1.67 -34.19
CA ALA A 527 9.71 -2.46 -35.17
C ALA A 527 10.60 -3.53 -35.78
N THR A 528 11.84 -3.19 -36.14
CA THR A 528 12.82 -4.13 -36.69
C THR A 528 13.09 -5.29 -35.73
N GLU A 529 13.36 -5.01 -34.46
CA GLU A 529 13.61 -6.05 -33.46
C GLU A 529 12.36 -6.89 -33.14
N CYS A 530 11.17 -6.30 -33.23
CA CYS A 530 9.92 -7.06 -33.12
C CYS A 530 9.73 -8.00 -34.31
N LEU A 531 9.90 -7.50 -35.55
CA LEU A 531 9.67 -8.28 -36.76
C LEU A 531 10.67 -9.44 -36.93
N LYS A 532 11.88 -9.34 -36.36
CA LYS A 532 12.79 -10.49 -36.23
C LYS A 532 12.18 -11.67 -35.46
N LYS A 533 11.34 -11.40 -34.45
CA LYS A 533 10.64 -12.44 -33.66
C LYS A 533 9.38 -12.98 -34.35
N TYR A 534 8.81 -12.20 -35.28
CA TYR A 534 7.58 -12.52 -35.99
C TYR A 534 7.78 -12.36 -37.51
N PRO A 535 8.66 -13.18 -38.13
CA PRO A 535 9.07 -12.99 -39.52
C PRO A 535 7.95 -13.23 -40.55
N PHE A 536 6.85 -13.85 -40.13
CA PHE A 536 5.67 -14.11 -40.96
C PHE A 536 4.74 -12.89 -41.10
N LEU A 537 4.98 -11.80 -40.36
CA LEU A 537 4.22 -10.56 -40.50
C LEU A 537 4.63 -9.79 -41.76
N PRO A 538 3.71 -9.45 -42.68
CA PRO A 538 4.03 -8.81 -43.96
C PRO A 538 4.28 -7.29 -43.82
N ILE A 539 5.05 -6.86 -42.82
CA ILE A 539 5.28 -5.44 -42.51
C ILE A 539 6.63 -4.99 -43.05
N LYS A 540 6.59 -4.13 -44.07
CA LYS A 540 7.78 -3.51 -44.68
C LYS A 540 8.18 -2.20 -43.98
N THR A 541 9.43 -1.77 -44.15
CA THR A 541 9.98 -0.55 -43.54
C THR A 541 9.21 0.71 -43.94
N GLU A 542 8.71 0.81 -45.17
CA GLU A 542 7.92 1.95 -45.64
C GLU A 542 6.62 2.09 -44.85
N ARG A 543 6.00 0.96 -44.49
CA ARG A 543 4.77 0.94 -43.68
C ARG A 543 5.03 1.44 -42.27
N VAL A 544 6.15 1.03 -41.66
CA VAL A 544 6.58 1.50 -40.34
C VAL A 544 6.73 3.02 -40.35
N LYS A 545 7.46 3.58 -41.33
CA LYS A 545 7.64 5.04 -41.47
C LYS A 545 6.31 5.78 -41.68
N TYR A 546 5.44 5.25 -42.54
CA TYR A 546 4.11 5.82 -42.79
C TYR A 546 3.28 5.90 -41.50
N ILE A 547 3.21 4.81 -40.74
CA ILE A 547 2.41 4.75 -39.50
C ILE A 547 2.97 5.69 -38.44
N GLN A 548 4.29 5.80 -38.32
CA GLN A 548 4.93 6.76 -37.42
C GLN A 548 4.54 8.20 -37.73
N GLN A 549 4.54 8.58 -39.01
CA GLN A 549 4.14 9.91 -39.45
C GLN A 549 2.64 10.15 -39.22
N LYS A 550 1.79 9.18 -39.60
CA LYS A 550 0.32 9.25 -39.45
C LYS A 550 -0.10 9.54 -38.00
N TYR A 551 0.57 8.95 -37.03
CA TYR A 551 0.22 9.05 -35.61
C TYR A 551 1.21 9.86 -34.75
N GLN A 552 2.07 10.67 -35.36
CA GLN A 552 3.14 11.39 -34.64
C GLN A 552 2.64 12.24 -33.45
N HIS A 553 1.41 12.76 -33.52
CA HIS A 553 0.80 13.57 -32.47
C HIS A 553 0.01 12.76 -31.42
N SER A 554 -0.27 11.49 -31.68
CA SER A 554 -1.08 10.63 -30.81
C SER A 554 -0.39 10.20 -29.52
N CYS A 555 0.94 10.38 -29.43
CA CYS A 555 1.71 10.02 -28.23
C CYS A 555 1.20 10.76 -26.98
N ARG A 556 0.97 12.08 -27.09
CA ARG A 556 0.49 12.90 -25.94
C ARG A 556 -0.93 12.55 -25.51
N TYR A 557 -1.77 12.12 -26.45
CA TYR A 557 -3.11 11.61 -26.15
C TYR A 557 -3.03 10.29 -25.38
N LEU A 558 -2.14 9.36 -25.81
CA LEU A 558 -1.93 8.09 -25.12
C LEU A 558 -1.42 8.32 -23.69
N GLU A 559 -0.51 9.26 -23.52
CA GLU A 559 0.04 9.66 -22.24
C GLU A 559 -1.01 10.17 -21.26
N LEU A 560 -1.83 11.16 -21.66
CA LEU A 560 -2.91 11.65 -20.79
C LEU A 560 -3.96 10.55 -20.55
N PHE A 561 -4.31 9.77 -21.57
CA PHE A 561 -5.22 8.63 -21.43
C PHE A 561 -4.70 7.62 -20.41
N TYR A 562 -3.39 7.32 -20.43
CA TYR A 562 -2.75 6.45 -19.46
C TYR A 562 -2.89 7.01 -18.04
N MET A 563 -2.63 8.31 -17.85
CA MET A 563 -2.72 8.96 -16.54
C MET A 563 -4.16 8.96 -16.00
N LEU A 564 -5.14 9.34 -16.83
CA LEU A 564 -6.56 9.30 -16.47
C LEU A 564 -7.01 7.87 -16.15
N ARG A 565 -6.59 6.89 -16.94
CA ARG A 565 -6.90 5.48 -16.69
C ARG A 565 -6.25 4.99 -15.38
N LEU A 566 -5.03 5.43 -15.07
CA LEU A 566 -4.32 5.08 -13.84
C LEU A 566 -5.07 5.53 -12.58
N CYS A 567 -5.87 6.59 -12.65
CA CYS A 567 -6.72 7.04 -11.55
C CYS A 567 -7.76 5.99 -11.09
N PHE A 568 -8.15 5.04 -11.95
CA PHE A 568 -9.02 3.94 -11.55
C PHE A 568 -8.31 2.83 -10.77
N SER A 569 -6.97 2.80 -10.76
CA SER A 569 -6.19 1.78 -10.04
C SER A 569 -6.63 1.61 -8.57
N PRO A 570 -6.64 2.67 -7.73
CA PRO A 570 -7.08 2.54 -6.33
C PRO A 570 -8.58 2.23 -6.19
N VAL A 571 -9.42 2.66 -7.14
CA VAL A 571 -10.86 2.35 -7.14
C VAL A 571 -11.11 0.86 -7.37
N LEU A 572 -10.41 0.26 -8.33
CA LEU A 572 -10.52 -1.17 -8.62
C LEU A 572 -9.93 -2.04 -7.50
N GLU A 573 -8.82 -1.61 -6.91
CA GLU A 573 -8.25 -2.25 -5.71
C GLU A 573 -9.24 -2.21 -4.53
N THR A 574 -10.02 -1.12 -4.40
CA THR A 574 -11.08 -0.99 -3.38
C THR A 574 -12.12 -2.10 -3.50
N VAL A 575 -12.59 -2.42 -4.72
CA VAL A 575 -13.57 -3.51 -4.92
C VAL A 575 -13.02 -4.85 -4.42
N ILE A 576 -11.77 -5.17 -4.74
CA ILE A 576 -11.12 -6.42 -4.34
C ILE A 576 -10.94 -6.49 -2.82
N LEU A 577 -10.50 -5.40 -2.19
CA LEU A 577 -10.26 -5.38 -0.75
C LEU A 577 -11.55 -5.41 0.06
N LEU A 578 -12.59 -4.67 -0.37
CA LEU A 578 -13.90 -4.69 0.26
C LEU A 578 -14.60 -6.04 0.11
N ASP A 579 -14.47 -6.71 -1.04
CA ASP A 579 -14.96 -8.09 -1.23
C ASP A 579 -14.38 -9.06 -0.20
N ARG A 580 -13.07 -9.00 0.03
CA ARG A 580 -12.38 -9.88 0.99
C ARG A 580 -12.74 -9.56 2.44
N LEU A 581 -12.86 -8.28 2.78
CA LEU A 581 -13.29 -7.85 4.11
C LEU A 581 -14.74 -8.28 4.35
N LEU A 582 -15.62 -8.07 3.37
CA LEU A 582 -17.02 -8.48 3.44
C LEU A 582 -17.17 -9.98 3.62
N TYR A 583 -16.42 -10.79 2.87
CA TYR A 583 -16.37 -12.25 3.06
C TYR A 583 -16.09 -12.65 4.51
N LEU A 584 -15.12 -12.01 5.18
CA LEU A 584 -14.85 -12.28 6.59
C LEU A 584 -16.01 -11.87 7.51
N HIS A 585 -16.65 -10.73 7.22
CA HIS A 585 -17.79 -10.25 7.99
C HIS A 585 -19.06 -11.10 7.81
N GLU A 586 -19.32 -11.61 6.60
CA GLU A 586 -20.39 -12.58 6.31
C GLU A 586 -20.18 -13.89 7.09
N LEU A 587 -18.92 -14.26 7.33
CA LEU A 587 -18.54 -15.38 8.18
C LEU A 587 -18.54 -15.06 9.69
N ASN A 588 -19.06 -13.89 10.09
CA ASN A 588 -19.15 -13.40 11.48
C ASN A 588 -17.79 -13.11 12.15
N TYR A 589 -16.72 -12.89 11.40
CA TYR A 589 -15.44 -12.42 11.94
C TYR A 589 -15.45 -10.90 12.11
N THR A 590 -16.12 -10.43 13.16
CA THR A 590 -16.30 -8.99 13.44
C THR A 590 -15.01 -8.25 13.80
N GLN A 591 -13.97 -8.97 14.24
CA GLN A 591 -12.62 -8.44 14.43
C GLN A 591 -11.76 -8.60 13.17
N SER A 592 -12.33 -8.19 12.03
CA SER A 592 -11.63 -8.11 10.75
C SER A 592 -11.42 -6.65 10.37
N TYR A 593 -10.23 -6.33 9.90
CA TYR A 593 -9.80 -4.95 9.67
C TYR A 593 -9.01 -4.86 8.36
N LEU A 594 -9.10 -3.69 7.75
CA LEU A 594 -8.32 -3.32 6.58
C LEU A 594 -7.48 -2.10 6.95
N ILE A 595 -6.16 -2.21 6.78
CA ILE A 595 -5.19 -1.24 7.30
C ILE A 595 -4.19 -0.85 6.21
N PRO A 596 -3.88 0.45 6.03
CA PRO A 596 -2.73 0.87 5.24
C PRO A 596 -1.45 0.65 6.07
N LEU A 597 -0.79 -0.49 5.85
CA LEU A 597 0.36 -0.95 6.64
C LEU A 597 1.69 -0.34 6.15
N PHE A 598 1.84 -0.11 4.85
CA PHE A 598 3.07 0.45 4.28
C PHE A 598 2.85 1.86 3.72
N ASP A 599 3.95 2.56 3.51
CA ASP A 599 3.95 3.77 2.69
C ASP A 599 3.71 3.35 1.22
N PRO A 600 2.71 3.91 0.53
CA PRO A 600 2.33 3.52 -0.82
C PRO A 600 3.38 3.87 -1.89
N ILE A 601 4.27 4.85 -1.64
CA ILE A 601 5.39 5.20 -2.53
C ILE A 601 6.48 4.14 -2.40
N ILE A 602 6.86 3.79 -1.16
CA ILE A 602 7.90 2.78 -0.87
C ILE A 602 7.43 1.38 -1.27
N SER A 603 6.23 0.99 -0.86
CA SER A 603 5.58 -0.27 -1.25
C SER A 603 4.11 -0.05 -1.63
N PRO A 604 3.79 -0.06 -2.94
CA PRO A 604 2.44 0.20 -3.41
C PRO A 604 1.40 -0.79 -2.91
N ARG A 605 1.82 -2.02 -2.55
CA ARG A 605 0.93 -3.07 -2.02
C ARG A 605 0.90 -2.95 -0.52
N HIS A 606 0.24 -1.90 -0.08
CA HIS A 606 0.36 -1.42 1.28
C HIS A 606 -0.81 -1.81 2.19
N TYR A 607 -1.92 -2.32 1.65
CA TYR A 607 -3.05 -2.73 2.48
C TYR A 607 -2.86 -4.13 3.06
N ALA A 608 -3.11 -4.27 4.36
CA ALA A 608 -3.17 -5.52 5.08
C ALA A 608 -4.62 -5.82 5.50
N ILE A 609 -5.07 -7.06 5.27
CA ILE A 609 -6.28 -7.60 5.88
C ILE A 609 -5.87 -8.36 7.13
N ILE A 610 -6.40 -7.94 8.27
CA ILE A 610 -6.14 -8.57 9.56
C ILE A 610 -7.44 -9.15 10.09
N SER A 611 -7.42 -10.36 10.62
CA SER A 611 -8.58 -10.97 11.27
C SER A 611 -8.16 -11.71 12.54
N ILE A 612 -8.93 -11.52 13.61
CA ILE A 612 -8.70 -12.15 14.91
C ILE A 612 -9.94 -12.97 15.26
N LYS A 613 -9.78 -14.27 15.52
CA LYS A 613 -10.86 -15.10 16.07
C LYS A 613 -10.91 -14.90 17.58
N ASN A 614 -12.08 -14.64 18.12
CA ASN A 614 -12.27 -14.61 19.57
C ASN A 614 -11.78 -15.92 20.20
N LYS A 615 -11.12 -15.82 21.36
CA LYS A 615 -10.89 -17.00 22.20
C LYS A 615 -12.26 -17.55 22.60
N ARG A 616 -12.51 -18.81 22.24
CA ARG A 616 -13.73 -19.53 22.66
C ARG A 616 -13.69 -19.73 24.16
#